data_AF-A0A895AGK6-F1
#
_entry.id   AF-A0A895AGK6-F1
#
_cell.length_a   1.000
_cell.length_b   1.000
_cell.length_c   1.000
_cell.angle_alpha   90.00
_cell.angle_beta   90.00
_cell.angle_gamma   90.00
#
_symmetry.space_group_name_H-M   'P 1'
#
loop_
_entity.id
_entity.type
_entity.pdbx_description
1 polymer ?
#
loop_
_entity_poly.entity_id
_entity_poly.type
_entity_poly.pdbx_seq_one_letter_code
_entity_poly.pdbx_strand_id
1 'polypeptide(L)'
;MESLIPDSTDESATERDGLLSTRREVHASVVGIAVGVVTSMTGSWELAGLFVFTCLGSKLGSRHLTDIRREPWYALGCFLGGVLATTLVT
;
A
#
# COMPACT_ATOMS: atom_id res chain seq x y z
N MET A 1 27.64 19.07 -20.62
CA MET A 1 26.20 19.19 -20.97
C MET A 1 25.45 18.61 -19.79
N GLU A 2 25.20 19.47 -18.81
CA GLU A 2 24.35 19.19 -17.65
C GLU A 2 22.96 18.81 -18.17
N SER A 3 22.42 17.67 -17.75
CA SER A 3 21.16 17.13 -18.25
C SER A 3 19.99 18.07 -17.87
N LEU A 4 19.53 18.85 -18.84
CA LEU A 4 18.30 19.65 -18.83
C LEU A 4 17.01 18.81 -18.78
N ILE A 5 17.12 17.50 -18.59
CA ILE A 5 15.97 16.61 -18.36
C ILE A 5 15.81 16.55 -16.85
N PRO A 6 14.80 17.21 -16.26
CA PRO A 6 14.48 17.01 -14.85
C PRO A 6 14.29 15.51 -14.65
N ASP A 7 14.97 14.94 -13.65
CA ASP A 7 14.80 13.54 -13.25
C ASP A 7 13.38 13.37 -12.72
N SER A 8 12.44 13.17 -13.65
CA SER A 8 11.00 13.03 -13.40
C SER A 8 10.65 11.70 -12.73
N THR A 9 11.66 10.96 -12.29
CA THR A 9 11.51 9.65 -11.64
C THR A 9 10.99 9.78 -10.22
N ASP A 10 11.18 10.95 -9.58
CA ASP A 10 10.70 11.19 -8.22
C ASP A 10 9.52 12.17 -8.21
N GLU A 11 8.32 11.62 -8.04
CA GLU A 11 7.06 12.40 -7.97
C GLU A 11 7.05 13.38 -6.78
N SER A 12 7.94 13.19 -5.79
CA SER A 12 8.12 14.02 -4.59
C SER A 12 8.47 15.48 -4.90
N ALA A 13 9.00 15.75 -6.10
CA ALA A 13 9.40 17.08 -6.56
C ALA A 13 8.31 17.81 -7.36
N THR A 14 7.12 17.21 -7.50
CA THR A 14 6.02 17.75 -8.33
C THR A 14 4.77 18.05 -7.49
N GLU A 15 3.88 18.92 -7.98
CA GLU A 15 2.58 19.20 -7.35
C GLU A 15 1.69 17.94 -7.20
N ARG A 16 2.08 16.83 -7.86
CA ARG A 16 1.44 15.52 -7.77
C ARG A 16 1.83 14.73 -6.51
N ASP A 17 2.75 15.23 -5.68
CA ASP A 17 3.07 14.65 -4.37
C ASP A 17 1.97 14.94 -3.32
N GLY A 18 0.76 14.43 -3.57
CA GLY A 18 -0.44 14.66 -2.77
C GLY A 18 -1.35 13.42 -2.73
N LEU A 19 -2.65 13.65 -2.55
CA LEU A 19 -3.71 12.62 -2.47
C LEU A 19 -3.88 11.75 -3.74
N LEU A 20 -3.10 12.02 -4.79
CA LEU A 20 -3.18 11.37 -6.11
C LEU A 20 -1.76 11.01 -6.63
N SER A 21 -0.82 10.73 -5.72
CA SER A 21 0.52 10.28 -6.12
C SER A 21 0.44 8.83 -6.58
N THR A 22 0.67 8.61 -7.87
CA THR A 22 0.61 7.30 -8.51
C THR A 22 1.61 6.33 -7.86
N ARG A 23 2.77 6.82 -7.42
CA ARG A 23 3.76 5.97 -6.73
C ARG A 23 3.27 5.49 -5.36
N ARG A 24 2.59 6.35 -4.58
CA ARG A 24 2.02 5.99 -3.28
C ARG A 24 0.84 5.05 -3.40
N GLU A 25 -0.08 5.35 -4.34
CA GLU A 25 -1.23 4.52 -4.67
C GLU A 25 -0.78 3.10 -5.03
N VAL A 26 0.16 2.97 -5.98
CA VAL A 26 0.67 1.66 -6.42
C VAL A 26 1.36 0.92 -5.29
N HIS A 27 2.17 1.59 -4.47
CA HIS A 27 2.85 0.93 -3.35
C HIS A 27 1.85 0.41 -2.31
N ALA A 28 0.87 1.22 -1.90
CA ALA A 28 -0.17 0.82 -0.97
C ALA A 28 -1.01 -0.34 -1.51
N SER A 29 -1.37 -0.29 -2.80
CA SER A 29 -2.11 -1.35 -3.49
C SER A 29 -1.35 -2.67 -3.56
N VAL A 30 -0.07 -2.64 -3.93
CA VAL A 30 0.79 -3.84 -4.00
C VAL A 30 0.94 -4.48 -2.62
N VAL A 31 1.16 -3.67 -1.58
CA VAL A 31 1.25 -4.18 -0.20
C VAL A 31 -0.08 -4.79 0.24
N GLY A 32 -1.21 -4.13 -0.05
CA GLY A 32 -2.54 -4.65 0.24
C GLY A 32 -2.77 -6.03 -0.38
N ILE A 33 -2.56 -6.15 -1.70
CA ILE A 33 -2.73 -7.44 -2.42
C ILE A 33 -1.82 -8.52 -1.84
N ALA A 34 -0.53 -8.22 -1.63
CA ALA A 34 0.44 -9.18 -1.12
C ALA A 34 0.01 -9.74 0.24
N VAL A 35 -0.41 -8.87 1.16
CA VAL A 35 -0.91 -9.29 2.47
C VAL A 35 -2.20 -10.10 2.31
N GLY A 36 -3.14 -9.66 1.47
CA GLY A 36 -4.40 -10.36 1.24
C GLY A 36 -4.20 -11.80 0.76
N VAL A 37 -3.34 -11.99 -0.25
CA VAL A 37 -2.98 -13.32 -0.78
C VAL A 37 -2.33 -14.18 0.30
N VAL A 38 -1.30 -13.67 0.98
CA VAL A 38 -0.58 -14.42 2.02
C VAL A 38 -1.52 -14.85 3.14
N THR A 39 -2.40 -13.95 3.58
CA THR A 39 -3.31 -14.23 4.69
C THR A 39 -4.36 -15.28 4.32
N SER A 40 -4.90 -15.21 3.11
CA SER A 40 -5.85 -16.21 2.59
C SER A 40 -5.21 -17.57 2.38
N MET A 41 -3.97 -17.64 1.87
CA MET A 41 -3.27 -18.91 1.66
C MET A 41 -2.85 -19.59 2.96
N THR A 42 -2.52 -18.82 4.00
CA THR A 42 -2.05 -19.34 5.29
C THR A 42 -3.19 -19.56 6.30
N GLY A 43 -4.36 -18.94 6.09
CA GLY A 43 -5.47 -18.95 7.03
C GLY A 43 -5.20 -18.16 8.32
N SER A 44 -4.10 -17.42 8.40
CA SER A 44 -3.65 -16.70 9.59
C SER A 44 -4.33 -15.33 9.73
N TRP A 45 -5.61 -15.33 10.10
CA TRP A 45 -6.41 -14.11 10.23
C TRP A 45 -5.87 -13.11 11.27
N GLU A 46 -4.98 -13.53 12.17
CA GLU A 46 -4.25 -12.63 13.08
C GLU A 46 -3.38 -11.62 12.31
N LEU A 47 -2.77 -12.04 11.18
CA LEU A 47 -1.99 -11.14 10.31
C LEU A 47 -2.88 -10.12 9.61
N ALA A 48 -4.09 -10.50 9.20
CA ALA A 48 -5.09 -9.56 8.67
C ALA A 48 -5.45 -8.52 9.72
N GLY A 49 -5.71 -8.95 10.96
CA GLY A 49 -6.01 -8.05 12.07
C GLY A 49 -4.89 -7.03 12.33
N LEU A 50 -3.64 -7.48 12.38
CA LEU A 50 -2.46 -6.62 12.55
C LEU A 50 -2.28 -5.64 11.38
N PHE A 51 -2.53 -6.08 10.15
CA PHE A 51 -2.43 -5.25 8.96
C PHE A 51 -3.50 -4.14 8.97
N VAL A 52 -4.75 -4.49 9.25
CA VAL A 52 -5.85 -3.52 9.39
C VAL A 52 -5.58 -2.53 10.51
N PHE A 53 -5.09 -3.01 11.66
CA PHE A 53 -4.72 -2.17 12.80
C PHE A 53 -3.55 -1.21 12.48
N THR A 54 -2.63 -1.64 11.62
CA THR A 54 -1.53 -0.81 11.14
C THR A 54 -2.03 0.26 10.16
N CYS A 55 -2.93 -0.11 9.24
CA CYS A 55 -3.54 0.82 8.28
C CYS A 55 -4.40 1.90 8.96
N LEU A 56 -5.17 1.54 10.00
CA LEU A 56 -6.02 2.47 10.76
C LEU A 56 -5.24 3.43 11.68
N GLY A 57 -3.91 3.37 11.68
CA GLY A 57 -3.09 4.42 12.28
C GLY A 57 -2.70 4.17 13.73
N SER A 58 -2.56 2.91 14.15
CA SER A 58 -1.72 2.62 15.32
C SER A 58 -0.36 3.27 15.15
N LYS A 59 0.15 3.92 16.21
CA LYS A 59 1.43 4.66 16.23
C LYS A 59 2.63 3.69 16.16
N LEU A 60 2.66 2.79 15.19
CA LEU A 60 3.86 2.04 14.82
C LEU A 60 4.76 3.05 14.09
N GLY A 61 5.73 3.61 14.81
CA GLY A 61 6.60 4.72 14.39
C GLY A 61 7.57 4.41 13.25
N SER A 62 7.14 3.72 12.19
CA SER A 62 7.97 3.40 11.03
C SER A 62 7.79 4.43 9.92
N ARG A 63 8.90 5.06 9.54
CA ARG A 63 9.01 6.02 8.44
C ARG A 63 8.71 5.40 7.06
N HIS A 64 8.76 4.07 6.94
CA HIS A 64 8.44 3.34 5.71
C HIS A 64 6.94 3.05 5.53
N LEU A 65 6.11 3.22 6.57
CA LEU A 65 4.67 2.99 6.50
C LEU A 65 3.88 4.31 6.36
N THR A 66 4.57 5.41 6.14
CA THR A 66 3.97 6.75 6.08
C THR A 66 3.01 6.89 4.89
N ASP A 67 3.31 6.22 3.77
CA ASP A 67 2.47 6.26 2.56
C ASP A 67 1.16 5.50 2.77
N ILE A 68 1.21 4.31 3.38
CA ILE A 68 0.01 3.52 3.73
C ILE A 68 -0.87 4.25 4.75
N ARG A 69 -0.28 5.02 5.67
CA ARG A 69 -1.06 5.83 6.65
C ARG A 69 -1.75 7.03 6.04
N ARG A 70 -1.23 7.59 4.95
CA ARG A 70 -1.87 8.74 4.27
C ARG A 70 -3.09 8.30 3.47
N GLU A 71 -3.04 7.11 2.86
CA GLU A 71 -4.13 6.60 2.02
C GLU A 71 -4.47 5.12 2.33
N PRO A 72 -4.92 4.83 3.57
CA PRO A 72 -5.15 3.46 4.04
C PRO A 72 -6.24 2.73 3.26
N TRP A 73 -7.14 3.44 2.60
CA TRP A 73 -8.22 2.86 1.81
C TRP A 73 -7.73 2.11 0.57
N TYR A 74 -6.64 2.54 -0.07
CA TYR A 74 -6.07 1.79 -1.19
C TYR A 74 -5.46 0.48 -0.71
N ALA A 75 -4.71 0.51 0.39
CA ALA A 75 -4.15 -0.69 1.01
C ALA A 75 -5.24 -1.66 1.47
N LEU A 76 -6.27 -1.16 2.16
CA LEU A 76 -7.40 -1.97 2.64
C LEU A 76 -8.26 -2.52 1.50
N GLY A 77 -8.55 -1.72 0.48
CA GLY A 77 -9.34 -2.13 -0.68
C GLY A 77 -8.63 -3.21 -1.49
N CYS A 78 -7.33 -3.03 -1.75
CA CYS A 78 -6.49 -4.01 -2.42
C CYS A 78 -6.26 -5.28 -1.58
N PHE A 79 -6.17 -5.15 -0.25
CA PHE A 79 -6.17 -6.29 0.66
C PHE A 79 -7.44 -7.12 0.55
N LEU A 80 -8.61 -6.49 0.61
CA LEU A 80 -9.89 -7.17 0.47
C LEU A 80 -10.01 -7.85 -0.90
N GLY A 81 -9.57 -7.16 -1.96
CA GLY A 81 -9.51 -7.71 -3.32
C GLY A 81 -8.59 -8.94 -3.42
N GLY A 82 -7.41 -8.89 -2.80
CA GLY A 82 -6.48 -10.03 -2.75
C GLY A 82 -7.05 -11.23 -1.99
N VAL A 83 -7.73 -10.98 -0.86
CA VAL A 83 -8.42 -12.02 -0.09
C VAL A 83 -9.50 -12.68 -0.95
N LEU A 84 -10.41 -11.87 -1.52
CA LEU A 84 -11.51 -12.35 -2.35
C LEU A 84 -11.00 -13.14 -3.55
N ALA A 85 -10.05 -12.58 -4.31
CA ALA A 85 -9.48 -13.24 -5.48
C ALA A 85 -8.85 -14.59 -5.12
N THR A 86 -8.12 -14.65 -4.01
CA THR A 86 -7.49 -15.90 -3.55
C THR A 86 -8.55 -16.92 -3.17
N THR A 87 -9.53 -16.54 -2.34
CA THR A 87 -10.61 -17.44 -1.90
C THR A 87 -11.51 -17.93 -3.02
N LEU A 88 -11.61 -17.20 -4.13
CA LEU A 88 -12.37 -17.61 -5.32
C LEU A 88 -11.59 -18.60 -6.19
N VAL A 89 -10.26 -18.63 -6.07
CA VAL A 89 -9.36 -19.44 -6.88
C VAL A 89 -8.96 -20.75 -6.19
N THR A 90 -8.86 -20.75 -4.86
CA THR A 90 -8.62 -21.95 -4.03
C THR A 90 -9.93 -22.62 -3.61
#